data_AF-A0A315AZV7-F1
#
_entry.id   AF-A0A315AZV7-F1
#
_cell.length_a   1.000
_cell.length_b   1.000
_cell.length_c   1.000
_cell.angle_alpha   90.00
_cell.angle_beta   90.00
_cell.angle_gamma   90.00
#
_symmetry.space_group_name_H-M   'P 1'
#
loop_
_entity.id
_entity.type
_entity.pdbx_description
1 polymer ?
#
loop_
_entity_poly.entity_id
_entity_poly.type
_entity_poly.pdbx_seq_one_letter_code
_entity_poly.pdbx_strand_id
1 'polypeptide(L)'
;MLEDKSVSLLALASDINTLYRRQTMNFTKQLFEMTSMALPDVTARTFSRYLGKSEGYYGSITAQNLDISTNSLLFLSELLDQKSSNNPNKRITELQSMIAQEVARRMQTLETQNIAVRKLVMKSIARAYMNSEHDFSAPPIVIC
;
A
#
# COMPACT_ATOMS: atom_id res chain seq x y z
N MET A 1 -43.73 9.01 -3.52
CA MET A 1 -42.71 8.77 -4.57
C MET A 1 -41.29 9.26 -4.21
N LEU A 2 -41.08 9.97 -3.10
CA LEU A 2 -39.73 10.39 -2.65
C LEU A 2 -39.04 9.34 -1.76
N GLU A 3 -39.80 8.59 -0.95
CA GLU A 3 -39.27 7.56 -0.03
C GLU A 3 -38.65 6.35 -0.75
N ASP A 4 -39.23 5.91 -1.87
CA ASP A 4 -38.73 4.76 -2.65
C ASP A 4 -37.33 5.00 -3.24
N LYS A 5 -37.04 6.25 -3.65
CA LYS A 5 -35.72 6.61 -4.19
C LYS A 5 -34.66 6.67 -3.10
N SER A 6 -35.01 7.14 -1.90
CA SER A 6 -34.09 7.12 -0.75
C SER A 6 -33.75 5.71 -0.29
N VAL A 7 -34.73 4.80 -0.27
CA VAL A 7 -34.50 3.38 0.08
C VAL A 7 -33.59 2.70 -0.94
N SER A 8 -33.79 2.95 -2.23
CA SER A 8 -32.91 2.42 -3.30
C SER A 8 -31.46 2.95 -3.21
N LEU A 9 -31.27 4.24 -2.89
CA LEU A 9 -29.93 4.83 -2.75
C LEU A 9 -29.18 4.26 -1.53
N LEU A 10 -29.87 4.05 -0.41
CA LEU A 10 -29.29 3.45 0.79
C LEU A 10 -28.90 1.97 0.56
N ALA A 11 -29.74 1.20 -0.13
CA ALA A 11 -29.44 -0.17 -0.52
C ALA A 11 -28.17 -0.24 -1.40
N LEU A 12 -28.10 0.61 -2.44
CA LEU A 12 -26.94 0.68 -3.33
C LEU A 12 -25.66 1.08 -2.59
N ALA A 13 -25.72 2.06 -1.68
CA ALA A 13 -24.58 2.46 -0.87
C ALA A 13 -24.09 1.33 0.06
N SER A 14 -25.01 0.53 0.60
CA SER A 14 -24.68 -0.62 1.43
C SER A 14 -24.00 -1.75 0.65
N ASP A 15 -24.44 -2.00 -0.59
CA ASP A 15 -23.84 -2.98 -1.50
C ASP A 15 -22.45 -2.56 -1.97
N ILE A 16 -22.27 -1.28 -2.31
CA ILE A 16 -20.95 -0.72 -2.68
C ILE A 16 -19.98 -0.84 -1.50
N ASN A 17 -20.41 -0.49 -0.29
CA ASN A 17 -19.59 -0.65 0.92
C ASN A 17 -19.24 -2.12 1.16
N THR A 18 -20.16 -3.05 0.89
CA THR A 18 -19.93 -4.49 1.07
C THR A 18 -18.96 -5.05 0.03
N LEU A 19 -19.04 -4.60 -1.22
CA LEU A 19 -18.10 -4.96 -2.30
C LEU A 19 -16.71 -4.39 -2.04
N TYR A 20 -16.62 -3.11 -1.70
CA TYR A 20 -15.35 -2.48 -1.30
C TYR A 20 -14.72 -3.21 -0.11
N ARG A 21 -15.52 -3.50 0.92
CA ARG A 21 -15.12 -4.27 2.12
C ARG A 21 -14.62 -5.68 1.80
N ARG A 22 -15.21 -6.36 0.81
CA ARG A 22 -14.71 -7.67 0.36
C ARG A 22 -13.36 -7.56 -0.33
N GLN A 23 -13.16 -6.52 -1.14
CA GLN A 23 -11.92 -6.29 -1.86
C GLN A 23 -10.76 -5.94 -0.91
N THR A 24 -11.00 -5.18 0.14
CA THR A 24 -9.96 -4.75 1.08
C THR A 24 -9.49 -5.85 2.03
N MET A 25 -10.40 -6.74 2.46
CA MET A 25 -10.05 -7.94 3.22
C MET A 25 -9.22 -8.93 2.39
N ASN A 26 -9.41 -8.94 1.08
CA ASN A 26 -8.58 -9.74 0.18
C ASN A 26 -7.14 -9.19 0.14
N PHE A 27 -6.98 -7.88 -0.09
CA PHE A 27 -5.66 -7.26 -0.12
C PHE A 27 -4.89 -7.40 1.20
N THR A 28 -5.52 -7.11 2.35
CA THR A 28 -4.84 -7.13 3.66
C THR A 28 -4.30 -8.52 4.01
N LYS A 29 -5.06 -9.58 3.71
CA LYS A 29 -4.62 -10.97 3.91
C LYS A 29 -3.53 -11.35 2.93
N GLN A 30 -3.71 -11.01 1.65
CA GLN A 30 -2.72 -11.29 0.60
C GLN A 30 -1.38 -10.62 0.91
N LEU A 31 -1.40 -9.38 1.42
CA LEU A 31 -0.19 -8.66 1.82
C LEU A 31 0.54 -9.38 2.96
N PHE A 32 -0.19 -9.87 3.98
CA PHE A 32 0.38 -10.64 5.07
C PHE A 32 1.01 -11.96 4.59
N GLU A 33 0.31 -12.70 3.74
CA GLU A 33 0.80 -13.96 3.17
C GLU A 33 2.05 -13.75 2.33
N MET A 34 2.02 -12.79 1.41
CA MET A 34 3.19 -12.48 0.58
C MET A 34 4.38 -11.99 1.38
N THR A 35 4.15 -11.19 2.43
CA THR A 35 5.21 -10.78 3.35
C THR A 35 5.82 -11.98 4.06
N SER A 36 4.99 -12.95 4.47
CA SER A 36 5.44 -14.20 5.10
C SER A 36 6.19 -15.13 4.15
N MET A 37 5.95 -15.03 2.85
CA MET A 37 6.73 -15.74 1.83
C MET A 37 8.03 -15.03 1.47
N ALA A 38 8.06 -13.70 1.57
CA ALA A 38 9.20 -12.88 1.18
C ALA A 38 10.26 -12.76 2.29
N LEU A 39 9.84 -12.77 3.55
CA LEU A 39 10.69 -12.58 4.72
C LEU A 39 10.55 -13.76 5.70
N PRO A 40 11.63 -14.16 6.39
CA PRO A 40 11.57 -15.21 7.40
C PRO A 40 10.83 -14.74 8.67
N ASP A 41 10.30 -15.69 9.44
CA ASP A 41 9.76 -15.52 10.80
C ASP A 41 8.66 -14.45 10.94
N VAL A 42 7.84 -14.31 9.90
CA VAL A 42 6.69 -13.40 9.92
C VAL A 42 5.56 -13.99 10.73
N THR A 43 5.11 -13.21 11.70
CA THR A 43 3.93 -13.45 12.54
C THR A 43 3.04 -12.22 12.46
N ALA A 44 1.80 -12.30 12.95
CA ALA A 44 0.92 -11.13 13.04
C ALA A 44 1.57 -9.93 13.79
N ARG A 45 2.39 -10.24 14.81
CA ARG A 45 3.10 -9.23 15.61
C ARG A 45 4.23 -8.59 14.83
N THR A 46 5.11 -9.41 14.24
CA THR A 46 6.25 -8.89 13.46
C THR A 46 5.80 -8.19 12.19
N PHE A 47 4.75 -8.68 11.53
CA PHE A 47 4.10 -7.97 10.42
C PHE A 47 3.58 -6.59 10.83
N SER A 48 2.91 -6.48 11.99
CA SER A 48 2.45 -5.19 12.51
C SER A 48 3.61 -4.21 12.72
N ARG A 49 4.77 -4.71 13.17
CA ARG A 49 5.99 -3.90 13.31
C ARG A 49 6.58 -3.50 11.96
N TYR A 50 6.55 -4.39 10.96
CA TYR A 50 6.93 -4.06 9.58
C TYR A 50 6.02 -3.04 8.92
N LEU A 51 4.81 -2.83 9.44
CA LEU A 51 3.88 -1.76 9.05
C LEU A 51 4.12 -0.45 9.82
N GLY A 52 5.14 -0.40 10.68
CA GLY A 52 5.46 0.75 11.54
C GLY A 52 4.44 0.95 12.68
N LYS A 53 3.78 -0.11 13.15
CA LYS A 53 2.71 -0.05 14.16
C LYS A 53 2.98 -0.96 15.36
N SER A 54 2.14 -0.83 16.38
CA SER A 54 2.14 -1.71 17.57
C SER A 54 1.79 -3.15 17.21
N GLU A 55 2.28 -4.12 17.97
CA GLU A 55 2.14 -5.56 17.67
C GLU A 55 0.70 -6.07 17.49
N GLY A 56 -0.29 -5.41 18.11
CA GLY A 56 -1.71 -5.73 17.98
C GLY A 56 -2.39 -5.14 16.73
N TYR A 57 -1.70 -4.33 15.93
CA TYR A 57 -2.29 -3.56 14.84
C TYR A 57 -2.99 -4.44 13.80
N TYR A 58 -2.30 -5.45 13.27
CA TYR A 58 -2.87 -6.34 12.26
C TYR A 58 -4.11 -7.08 12.78
N GLY A 59 -4.07 -7.56 14.03
CA GLY A 59 -5.25 -8.19 14.66
C GLY A 59 -6.41 -7.20 14.83
N SER A 60 -6.10 -5.97 15.22
CA SER A 60 -7.09 -4.91 15.42
C SER A 60 -7.79 -4.49 14.12
N ILE A 61 -7.04 -4.27 13.04
CA ILE A 61 -7.64 -3.88 11.75
C ILE A 61 -8.38 -5.03 11.09
N THR A 62 -7.92 -6.28 11.25
CA THR A 62 -8.63 -7.44 10.69
C THR A 62 -9.94 -7.71 11.43
N ALA A 63 -9.95 -7.58 12.76
CA ALA A 63 -11.18 -7.73 13.56
C ALA A 63 -12.20 -6.62 13.28
N GLN A 64 -11.74 -5.40 13.04
CA GLN A 64 -12.59 -4.25 12.72
C GLN A 64 -12.88 -4.11 11.22
N ASN A 65 -12.29 -4.97 10.39
CA ASN A 65 -12.43 -4.92 8.94
C ASN A 65 -12.03 -3.56 8.35
N LEU A 66 -10.87 -3.07 8.78
CA LEU A 66 -10.25 -1.83 8.36
C LEU A 66 -9.08 -2.11 7.43
N ASP A 67 -8.86 -1.20 6.49
CA ASP A 67 -7.74 -1.26 5.57
C ASP A 67 -6.44 -0.93 6.31
N ILE A 68 -5.35 -1.60 5.94
CA ILE A 68 -4.00 -1.14 6.30
C ILE A 68 -3.84 0.28 5.80
N SER A 69 -3.37 1.22 6.61
CA SER A 69 -3.21 2.63 6.20
C SER A 69 -2.17 2.79 5.08
N THR A 70 -2.35 3.76 4.19
CA THR A 70 -1.35 4.04 3.12
C THR A 70 0.03 4.31 3.69
N ASN A 71 0.15 5.03 4.80
CA ASN A 71 1.44 5.27 5.48
C ASN A 71 2.10 3.98 5.94
N SER A 72 1.32 3.00 6.43
CA SER A 72 1.85 1.69 6.79
C SER A 72 2.34 0.89 5.59
N LEU A 73 1.69 1.04 4.42
CA LEU A 73 2.16 0.43 3.18
C LEU A 73 3.49 1.06 2.71
N LEU A 74 3.61 2.38 2.80
CA LEU A 74 4.86 3.08 2.46
C LEU A 74 6.00 2.68 3.39
N PHE A 75 5.74 2.58 4.70
CA PHE A 75 6.72 2.13 5.68
C PHE A 75 7.20 0.69 5.40
N LEU A 76 6.27 -0.22 5.06
CA LEU A 76 6.63 -1.58 4.66
C LEU A 76 7.48 -1.58 3.38
N SER A 77 7.17 -0.73 2.40
CA SER A 77 7.96 -0.61 1.17
C SER A 77 9.40 -0.19 1.47
N GLU A 78 9.61 0.81 2.32
CA GLU A 78 10.94 1.28 2.73
C GLU A 78 11.74 0.17 3.44
N LEU A 79 11.10 -0.58 4.32
CA LEU A 79 11.73 -1.73 4.98
C LEU A 79 12.14 -2.80 3.95
N LEU A 80 11.27 -3.07 2.97
CA LEU A 80 11.55 -4.03 1.91
C LEU A 80 12.71 -3.58 1.00
N ASP A 81 12.83 -2.28 0.71
CA ASP A 81 13.99 -1.74 -0.01
C ASP A 81 15.29 -2.02 0.74
N GLN A 82 15.33 -1.71 2.04
CA GLN A 82 16.49 -1.99 2.89
C GLN A 82 16.83 -3.48 2.94
N LYS A 83 15.82 -4.36 2.98
CA LYS A 83 16.03 -5.82 2.96
C LYS A 83 16.52 -6.30 1.60
N SER A 84 15.97 -5.79 0.51
CA SER A 84 16.36 -6.13 -0.86
C SER A 84 17.80 -5.72 -1.16
N SER A 85 18.24 -4.54 -0.69
CA SER A 85 19.64 -4.10 -0.83
C SER A 85 20.63 -5.05 -0.15
N ASN A 86 20.22 -5.69 0.95
CA ASN A 86 21.06 -6.65 1.67
C ASN A 86 20.95 -8.08 1.12
N ASN A 87 19.76 -8.49 0.70
CA ASN A 87 19.49 -9.82 0.15
C ASN A 87 18.34 -9.74 -0.88
N PRO A 88 18.67 -9.56 -2.17
CA PRO A 88 17.67 -9.41 -3.20
C PRO A 88 16.90 -10.72 -3.41
N ASN A 89 15.57 -10.63 -3.41
CA ASN A 89 14.67 -11.76 -3.59
C ASN A 89 13.51 -11.36 -4.51
N LYS A 90 13.20 -12.19 -5.50
CA LYS A 90 12.07 -12.00 -6.42
C LYS A 90 10.75 -11.74 -5.70
N ARG A 91 10.54 -12.42 -4.56
CA ARG A 91 9.31 -12.26 -3.74
C ARG A 91 9.19 -10.86 -3.13
N ILE A 92 10.32 -10.23 -2.78
CA ILE A 92 10.34 -8.85 -2.30
C ILE A 92 9.91 -7.90 -3.42
N THR A 93 10.44 -8.08 -4.64
CA THR A 93 10.04 -7.27 -5.80
C THR A 93 8.56 -7.41 -6.14
N GLU A 94 8.02 -8.64 -6.11
CA GLU A 94 6.59 -8.90 -6.32
C GLU A 94 5.72 -8.21 -5.25
N LEU A 95 6.14 -8.28 -3.98
CA LEU A 95 5.47 -7.62 -2.86
C LEU A 95 5.50 -6.09 -2.99
N GLN A 96 6.63 -5.52 -3.40
CA GLN A 96 6.76 -4.07 -3.65
C GLN A 96 5.87 -3.61 -4.81
N SER A 97 5.78 -4.39 -5.89
CA SER A 97 4.87 -4.10 -7.01
C SER A 97 3.41 -4.10 -6.56
N MET A 98 3.01 -5.08 -5.74
CA MET A 98 1.66 -5.14 -5.15
C MET A 98 1.36 -3.92 -4.27
N ILE A 99 2.30 -3.51 -3.41
CA ILE A 99 2.16 -2.32 -2.57
C ILE A 99 2.00 -1.07 -3.44
N ALA A 100 2.85 -0.90 -4.46
CA ALA A 100 2.81 0.25 -5.36
C ALA A 100 1.47 0.36 -6.10
N GLN A 101 0.94 -0.76 -6.60
CA GLN A 101 -0.36 -0.81 -7.27
C GLN A 101 -1.50 -0.39 -6.34
N GLU A 102 -1.51 -0.88 -5.10
CA GLU A 102 -2.55 -0.53 -4.13
C GLU A 102 -2.46 0.94 -3.70
N VAL A 103 -1.26 1.46 -3.48
CA VAL A 103 -1.06 2.89 -3.18
C VAL A 103 -1.54 3.75 -4.36
N ALA A 104 -1.16 3.40 -5.59
CA ALA A 104 -1.62 4.11 -6.79
C ALA A 104 -3.15 4.08 -6.92
N ARG A 105 -3.78 2.92 -6.70
CA ARG A 105 -5.24 2.77 -6.71
C ARG A 105 -5.90 3.70 -5.68
N ARG A 106 -5.41 3.72 -4.45
CA ARG A 106 -5.92 4.59 -3.37
C ARG A 106 -5.76 6.08 -3.69
N MET A 107 -4.65 6.45 -4.32
CA MET A 107 -4.42 7.83 -4.75
C MET A 107 -5.37 8.26 -5.88
N GLN A 108 -5.71 7.35 -6.79
CA GLN A 108 -6.69 7.63 -7.85
C GLN A 108 -8.11 7.80 -7.30
N THR A 109 -8.46 7.08 -6.24
CA THR A 109 -9.77 7.16 -5.57
C THR A 109 -9.90 8.31 -4.59
N LEU A 110 -8.83 9.08 -4.31
CA LEU A 110 -8.96 10.31 -3.53
C LEU A 110 -9.91 11.27 -4.28
N GLU A 111 -11.14 11.40 -3.78
CA GLU A 111 -12.10 12.44 -4.16
C GLU A 111 -11.61 13.81 -3.68
N THR A 112 -10.49 14.26 -4.21
CA THR A 112 -10.26 15.69 -4.33
C THR A 112 -11.13 16.18 -5.49
N GLN A 113 -12.12 17.03 -5.18
CA GLN A 113 -12.89 17.76 -6.21
C GLN A 113 -11.99 18.56 -7.16
N ASN A 114 -10.73 18.78 -6.77
CA ASN A 114 -9.76 19.52 -7.54
C ASN A 114 -8.77 18.58 -8.24
N ILE A 115 -8.95 18.43 -9.56
CA ILE A 115 -8.06 17.63 -10.42
C ILE A 115 -6.62 18.15 -10.45
N ALA A 116 -6.39 19.44 -10.15
CA ALA A 116 -5.06 20.01 -10.08
C ALA A 116 -4.28 19.47 -8.88
N VAL A 117 -4.95 19.27 -7.74
CA VAL A 117 -4.34 18.67 -6.54
C VAL A 117 -3.94 17.22 -6.82
N ARG A 118 -4.80 16.44 -7.49
CA ARG A 118 -4.48 15.05 -7.89
C ARG A 118 -3.26 14.99 -8.82
N LYS A 119 -3.23 15.85 -9.85
CA LYS A 119 -2.10 15.95 -10.79
C LYS A 119 -0.81 16.38 -10.08
N LEU A 120 -0.90 17.30 -9.12
CA LEU A 120 0.24 17.78 -8.36
C LEU A 120 0.84 16.67 -7.50
N VAL A 121 0.01 15.93 -6.75
CA VAL A 121 0.46 14.80 -5.93
C VAL A 121 1.12 13.72 -6.78
N MET A 122 0.50 13.32 -7.90
CA MET A 122 1.08 12.35 -8.83
C MET A 122 2.44 12.82 -9.38
N LYS A 123 2.56 14.10 -9.77
CA LYS A 123 3.81 14.67 -10.28
C LYS A 123 4.91 14.70 -9.21
N SER A 124 4.55 15.04 -7.97
CA SER A 124 5.49 15.06 -6.84
C SER A 124 6.02 13.67 -6.49
N ILE A 125 5.13 12.67 -6.47
CA ILE A 125 5.51 11.26 -6.24
C ILE A 125 6.43 10.77 -7.37
N ALA A 126 6.04 10.96 -8.63
CA ALA A 126 6.85 10.54 -9.78
C ALA A 126 8.24 11.19 -9.75
N ARG A 127 8.34 12.48 -9.41
CA ARG A 127 9.62 13.17 -9.28
C ARG A 127 10.49 12.62 -8.16
N ALA A 128 9.90 12.28 -7.01
CA ALA A 128 10.65 11.69 -5.90
C ALA A 128 11.27 10.34 -6.29
N TYR A 129 10.50 9.48 -6.98
CA TYR A 129 10.99 8.20 -7.48
C TYR A 129 12.08 8.34 -8.57
N MET A 130 11.90 9.25 -9.53
CA MET A 130 12.91 9.48 -10.57
C MET A 130 14.21 10.05 -10.02
N ASN A 131 14.14 10.87 -8.97
CA ASN A 131 15.33 11.43 -8.34
C ASN A 131 16.11 10.39 -7.53
N SER A 132 15.44 9.40 -6.90
CA SER A 132 16.13 8.33 -6.17
C SER A 132 16.93 7.36 -7.06
N GLU A 133 16.63 7.29 -8.37
CA GLU A 133 17.42 6.48 -9.31
C GLU A 133 18.72 7.16 -9.78
N HIS A 134 18.89 8.47 -9.55
CA HIS A 134 20.08 9.22 -10.01
C HIS A 134 21.22 9.31 -8.98
N ASP A 135 21.01 8.88 -7.74
CA ASP A 135 22.04 8.96 -6.68
C ASP A 135 23.01 7.76 -6.67
N PHE A 136 22.87 6.79 -7.58
CA PHE A 136 23.85 5.71 -7.82
C PHE A 136 24.59 5.88 -9.15
N SER A 137 25.07 7.08 -9.46
CA SER A 137 26.12 7.23 -10.48
C SER A 137 27.45 6.90 -9.82
N ALA A 138 27.95 5.68 -10.01
CA ALA A 138 29.31 5.33 -9.61
C ALA A 138 30.28 6.34 -10.27
N PRO A 139 31.22 6.95 -9.52
CA PRO A 139 32.14 7.92 -10.09
C PRO A 139 32.98 7.26 -11.21
N PRO A 140 33.32 8.00 -12.28
CA PRO A 140 34.05 7.44 -13.40
C PRO A 140 35.40 6.88 -12.90
N ILE A 141 35.66 5.60 -13.20
CA ILE A 141 36.95 4.98 -12.92
C ILE A 141 37.98 5.65 -13.82
N VAL A 142 38.81 6.48 -13.23
CA VAL A 142 40.02 7.00 -13.89
C VAL A 142 41.09 5.92 -13.77
N ILE A 143 41.39 5.25 -14.87
CA ILE A 143 42.59 4.40 -14.97
C ILE A 143 43.74 5.33 -15.34
N CYS A 144 44.60 5.62 -14.38
CA CYS A 144 45.91 6.24 -14.59
C CYS A 144 46.97 5.16 -14.82
#